data_AF-A0A7J4LQ83-F1
#
_entry.id   AF-A0A7J4LQ83-F1
#
_cell.length_a   1.000
_cell.length_b   1.000
_cell.length_c   1.000
_cell.angle_alpha   90.00
_cell.angle_beta   90.00
_cell.angle_gamma   90.00
#
_symmetry.space_group_name_H-M   'P 1'
#
loop_
_entity.id
_entity.type
_entity.pdbx_description
1 polymer ?
#
loop_
_entity_poly.entity_id
_entity_poly.type
_entity_poly.pdbx_seq_one_letter_code
_entity_poly.pdbx_strand_id
1 'polypeptide(L)' 'TVTPSRITAEPVNREERARVLEQVRQNGFTDSYQGVRISRTGRRFLVEQATVWNILDENERYAGQAATFSQWRYL' A
#
# COMPACT_ATOMS: atom_id res chain seq x y z
N THR A 1 -12.02 8.28 12.68
CA THR A 1 -12.71 7.95 11.41
C THR A 1 -11.77 7.14 10.54
N VAL A 2 -12.03 5.83 10.40
CA VAL A 2 -11.18 4.94 9.60
C VAL A 2 -11.59 5.10 8.14
N THR A 3 -10.72 5.69 7.31
CA THR A 3 -10.99 5.79 5.87
C THR A 3 -10.59 4.45 5.25
N PRO A 4 -11.52 3.66 4.68
CA PRO A 4 -11.14 2.39 4.07
C PRO A 4 -10.26 2.67 2.84
N SER A 5 -9.00 2.24 2.90
CA SER A 5 -7.98 2.36 1.83
C SER A 5 -8.37 1.74 0.47
N ARG A 6 -9.56 1.15 0.37
CA ARG A 6 -10.18 0.62 -0.85
C ARG A 6 -10.77 1.72 -1.75
N ILE A 7 -11.17 2.86 -1.19
CA ILE A 7 -11.91 3.90 -1.93
C ILE A 7 -10.98 4.92 -2.61
N THR A 8 -9.72 5.03 -2.17
CA THR A 8 -8.79 6.09 -2.58
C THR A 8 -7.71 5.65 -3.57
N ALA A 9 -7.71 4.41 -4.04
CA ALA A 9 -6.72 3.89 -5.00
C ALA A 9 -7.28 3.90 -6.43
N GLU A 10 -6.55 4.53 -7.36
CA GLU A 10 -6.93 4.55 -8.78
C GLU A 10 -6.94 3.13 -9.40
N PRO A 11 -7.81 2.88 -10.40
CA PRO A 11 -7.98 1.57 -11.01
C PRO A 11 -6.70 1.03 -11.68
N VAL A 12 -5.92 1.88 -12.36
CA VAL A 12 -4.61 1.52 -12.94
C VAL A 12 -3.61 1.04 -11.87
N ASN A 13 -3.68 1.62 -10.67
CA ASN A 13 -2.80 1.23 -9.58
C ASN A 13 -3.30 0.00 -8.81
N ARG A 14 -4.48 -0.54 -9.13
CA ARG A 14 -5.07 -1.68 -8.43
C ARG A 14 -4.42 -2.99 -8.84
N GLU A 15 -4.09 -3.16 -10.12
CA GLU A 15 -3.43 -4.35 -10.65
C GLU A 15 -1.96 -4.42 -10.23
N GLU A 16 -1.24 -3.30 -10.35
CA GLU A 16 0.13 -3.18 -9.86
C GLU A 16 0.20 -3.39 -8.34
N ARG A 17 -0.74 -2.82 -7.60
CA ARG A 17 -0.89 -3.09 -6.16
C ARG A 17 -1.14 -4.58 -5.89
N ALA A 18 -2.01 -5.23 -6.65
CA ALA A 18 -2.29 -6.65 -6.43
C ALA A 18 -1.03 -7.50 -6.63
N ARG A 19 -0.25 -7.22 -7.67
CA ARG A 19 1.05 -7.89 -7.91
C ARG A 19 2.06 -7.62 -6.80
N VAL A 20 2.17 -6.38 -6.35
CA VAL A 20 3.09 -5.99 -5.28
C VAL A 20 2.69 -6.61 -3.95
N LEU A 21 1.40 -6.59 -3.60
CA LEU A 21 0.88 -7.26 -2.40
C LEU A 21 1.08 -8.77 -2.47
N GLU A 22 0.94 -9.38 -3.63
CA GLU A 22 1.20 -10.81 -3.82
C GLU A 22 2.70 -11.14 -3.66
N GLN A 23 3.58 -10.30 -4.22
CA GLN A 23 5.02 -10.43 -3.99
C GLN A 23 5.41 -10.24 -2.52
N VAL A 24 4.81 -9.28 -1.81
CA VAL A 24 5.03 -9.08 -0.36
C VAL A 24 4.53 -10.29 0.42
N ARG A 25 3.40 -10.87 0.00
CA ARG A 25 2.87 -12.07 0.63
C ARG A 25 3.83 -13.26 0.51
N GLN A 26 4.58 -13.37 -0.59
CA GLN A 26 5.55 -14.43 -0.82
C GLN A 26 6.94 -14.14 -0.22
N ASN A 27 7.42 -12.89 -0.31
CA ASN A 27 8.78 -12.50 0.08
C ASN A 27 8.88 -11.88 1.48
N GLY A 28 7.75 -11.59 2.14
CA GLY A 28 7.69 -11.03 3.49
C GLY A 28 7.67 -9.49 3.56
N PHE A 29 8.37 -8.80 2.66
CA PHE A 29 8.35 -7.34 2.56
C PHE A 29 8.73 -6.81 1.15
N THR A 30 8.37 -5.57 0.85
CA THR A 30 8.85 -4.79 -0.32
C THR A 30 9.03 -3.34 0.10
N ASP A 31 10.06 -2.64 -0.37
CA ASP A 31 10.32 -1.22 -0.09
C ASP A 31 10.12 -0.30 -1.30
N SER A 32 10.00 -0.88 -2.49
CA SER A 32 10.10 -0.17 -3.76
C SER A 32 8.73 0.12 -4.40
N TYR A 33 7.65 0.05 -3.61
CA TYR A 33 6.30 0.29 -4.11
C TYR A 33 6.08 1.79 -4.38
N GLN A 34 5.55 2.10 -5.55
CA GLN A 34 5.06 3.43 -5.91
C GLN A 34 3.60 3.32 -6.29
N GLY A 35 2.80 4.33 -5.98
CA GLY A 35 1.40 4.30 -6.39
C GLY A 35 0.65 5.59 -6.18
N VAL A 36 -0.33 5.85 -7.04
CA VAL A 36 -1.19 7.01 -6.92
C VAL A 36 -2.30 6.76 -5.90
N ARG A 37 -2.49 7.73 -5.02
CA ARG A 37 -3.53 7.78 -4.00
C ARG A 37 -4.34 9.06 -4.17
N ILE A 38 -5.63 8.95 -3.89
CA ILE A 38 -6.57 10.07 -3.93
C ILE A 38 -6.84 10.48 -2.48
N SER A 39 -6.52 11.72 -2.15
CA SER A 39 -6.85 12.30 -0.86
C SER A 39 -8.36 12.39 -0.67
N ARG A 40 -8.82 12.59 0.57
CA ARG A 40 -10.25 12.77 0.86
C ARG A 40 -10.89 13.93 0.07
N THR A 41 -10.10 14.91 -0.35
CA THR A 41 -10.54 16.06 -1.16
C THR A 41 -10.49 15.80 -2.67
N GLY A 42 -10.19 14.57 -3.10
CA GLY A 42 -10.12 14.21 -4.52
C GLY A 42 -8.78 14.51 -5.20
N ARG A 43 -7.80 15.10 -4.49
CA ARG A 43 -6.47 15.38 -5.06
C ARG A 43 -5.65 14.11 -5.17
N ARG A 44 -5.03 13.91 -6.32
CA ARG A 44 -4.10 12.82 -6.58
C ARG A 44 -2.74 13.16 -5.98
N PHE A 45 -2.11 12.16 -5.37
CA PHE A 45 -0.73 12.23 -4.95
C PHE A 45 -0.08 10.89 -5.20
N LEU A 46 1.15 10.92 -5.72
CA LEU A 46 1.98 9.73 -5.85
C LEU A 46 2.65 9.48 -4.51
N VAL A 47 2.53 8.26 -3.97
CA VAL A 47 3.39 7.79 -2.89
C VAL A 47 4.59 7.09 -3.51
N GLU A 48 5.78 7.42 -3.02
CA GLU A 48 7.07 6.90 -3.47
C GLU A 48 7.78 6.22 -2.30
N GLN A 49 8.59 5.20 -2.60
CA GLN A 49 9.33 4.42 -1.60
C GLN A 49 8.43 3.87 -0.48
N ALA A 50 7.30 3.28 -0.86
CA ALA A 50 6.40 2.68 0.10
C ALA A 50 6.90 1.29 0.50
N THR A 51 7.11 1.09 1.80
CA THR A 51 7.42 -0.21 2.37
C THR A 51 6.14 -0.91 2.79
N VAL A 52 5.93 -2.13 2.30
CA VAL A 52 4.81 -3.00 2.68
C VAL A 52 5.36 -4.29 3.28
N TRP A 53 4.82 -4.72 4.41
CA TRP A 53 5.23 -5.94 5.08
C TRP A 53 4.03 -6.70 5.63
N ASN A 54 4.22 -8.02 5.80
CA ASN A 54 3.25 -8.87 6.45
C ASN A 54 3.28 -8.63 7.96
N ILE A 55 2.10 -8.46 8.55
CA ILE A 55 1.92 -8.44 10.00
C ILE A 55 1.66 -9.89 10.41
N LEU A 56 2.48 -10.38 11.32
CA LEU A 56 2.28 -11.67 11.97
C LEU A 56 1.68 -11.45 13.37
N ASP A 57 0.78 -12.34 13.76
CA ASP A 57 0.22 -12.43 15.09
C ASP A 57 1.25 -13.00 16.08
N GLU A 58 0.94 -13.01 17.38
CA GLU A 58 1.76 -13.61 18.45
C GLU A 58 2.10 -15.11 18.20
N ASN A 59 1.32 -15.78 17.35
CA ASN A 59 1.53 -17.17 16.94
C ASN A 59 2.27 -17.32 15.59
N GLU A 60 2.96 -16.27 15.12
CA GLU A 60 3.65 -16.21 13.80
C GLU A 60 2.71 -16.45 12.60
N ARG A 61 1.39 -16.32 12.80
CA ARG A 61 0.38 -16.49 11.75
C ARG A 61 0.12 -15.16 11.07
N TYR A 62 -0.08 -15.20 9.75
CA TYR A 62 -0.44 -14.01 8.98
C TYR A 62 -1.72 -13.34 9.53
N ALA A 63 -1.57 -12.12 10.07
CA ALA A 63 -2.64 -11.30 10.63
C ALA A 63 -3.09 -10.19 9.67
N GLY A 64 -2.24 -9.80 8.71
CA GLY A 64 -2.56 -8.76 7.74
C GLY A 64 -1.31 -8.21 7.05
N GLN A 65 -1.46 -7.02 6.45
CA GLN A 65 -0.36 -6.28 5.83
C GLN A 65 -0.41 -4.84 6.29
N ALA A 66 0.77 -4.28 6.58
CA ALA A 66 0.97 -2.86 6.82
C ALA A 66 1.76 -2.25 5.67
N ALA A 67 1.55 -0.95 5.44
CA ALA A 67 2.34 -0.18 4.50
C ALA A 67 2.70 1.17 5.12
N THR A 68 3.95 1.58 4.99
CA THR A 68 4.44 2.92 5.29
C THR A 68 5.04 3.55 4.04
N PHE A 69 5.13 4.87 4.00
CA PHE A 69 5.74 5.60 2.90
C PHE A 69 6.33 6.87 3.47
N SER A 70 7.56 7.19 3.05
CA SER A 70 8.29 8.36 3.51
C SER A 70 8.18 9.53 2.56
N GLN A 71 7.89 9.26 1.29
CA GLN A 71 7.84 10.25 0.22
C GLN A 71 6.47 10.24 -0.45
N TRP A 72 5.95 11.44 -0.67
CA TRP A 72 4.79 11.65 -1.52
C TRP A 72 4.89 12.98 -2.25
N ARG A 73 4.27 13.06 -3.43
CA ARG A 73 4.16 14.29 -4.20
C ARG A 73 2.76 14.45 -4.78
N TYR A 74 2.26 15.68 -4.80
CA TYR A 74 1.01 15.98 -5.50
C TYR A 74 1.21 15.88 -7.01
N LEU A 75 0.15 15.43 -7.70
CA LEU A 75 0.05 15.39 -9.16
C LEU A 75 -0.90 16.47 -9.65
#